data_AF-A0A3C2B8T7-F1
#
_entry.id   AF-A0A3C2B8T7-F1
#
_cell.length_a   1.000
_cell.length_b   1.000
_cell.length_c   1.000
_cell.angle_alpha   90.00
_cell.angle_beta   90.00
_cell.angle_gamma   90.00
#
_symmetry.space_group_name_H-M   'P 1'
#
loop_
_entity.id
_entity.type
_entity.pdbx_description
1 polymer ?
#
loop_
_entity_poly.entity_id
_entity_poly.type
_entity_poly.pdbx_seq_one_letter_code
_entity_poly.pdbx_strand_id
1 'polypeptide(L)'
;MAQAIQTRGPVTGTAVTRKKRPKFFLLDLYSTAVGKKYVMAITGLMMVGFVVVHMVGNLKMYLGQEDFDHYAEFLRELLVPILPRTVLLWILRLGLLGALL
;
A
#
# COMPACT_ATOMS: atom_id res chain seq x y z
N MET A 1 14.97 16.05 -62.65
CA MET A 1 13.62 15.49 -62.51
C MET A 1 13.58 14.67 -61.22
N ALA A 2 13.19 15.29 -60.10
CA ALA A 2 13.21 14.64 -58.79
C ALA A 2 11.91 13.85 -58.58
N GLN A 3 12.01 12.52 -58.51
CA GLN A 3 10.87 11.67 -58.18
C GLN A 3 10.68 11.68 -56.66
N ALA A 4 9.59 12.29 -56.22
CA ALA A 4 9.15 12.26 -54.83
C ALA A 4 8.81 10.82 -54.43
N ILE A 5 9.49 10.31 -53.42
CA ILE A 5 9.15 9.06 -52.72
C ILE A 5 7.80 9.30 -52.03
N GLN A 6 6.71 8.90 -52.69
CA GLN A 6 5.39 8.85 -52.07
C GLN A 6 5.32 7.62 -51.17
N THR A 7 5.57 7.84 -49.87
CA THR A 7 5.34 6.84 -48.84
C THR A 7 3.84 6.53 -48.80
N ARG A 8 3.46 5.35 -49.32
CA ARG A 8 2.07 4.89 -49.32
C ARG A 8 1.58 4.73 -47.88
N GLY A 9 0.53 5.47 -47.51
CA GLY A 9 -0.15 5.31 -46.23
C GLY A 9 -0.83 3.95 -46.09
N PRO A 10 -1.22 3.55 -44.87
CA PRO A 10 -1.78 2.23 -44.58
C PRO A 10 -3.10 2.01 -45.33
N VAL A 11 -3.15 1.00 -46.21
CA VAL A 11 -4.29 0.67 -47.09
C VAL A 11 -5.37 -0.18 -46.42
N THR A 12 -5.61 -0.04 -45.13
CA THR A 12 -6.65 -0.81 -44.46
C THR A 12 -7.33 0.02 -43.38
N GLY A 13 -8.65 0.21 -43.52
CA GLY A 13 -9.52 0.92 -42.56
C GLY A 13 -9.64 0.26 -41.18
N THR A 14 -8.74 -0.67 -40.84
CA THR A 14 -8.69 -1.39 -39.56
C THR A 14 -7.50 -0.99 -38.70
N ALA A 15 -6.64 -0.07 -39.15
CA ALA A 15 -5.55 0.47 -38.33
C ALA A 15 -6.09 1.48 -37.30
N VAL A 16 -6.87 1.00 -36.33
CA VAL A 16 -7.21 1.77 -35.14
C VAL A 16 -5.94 1.83 -34.28
N THR A 17 -5.24 2.97 -34.32
CA THR A 17 -4.11 3.23 -33.41
C THR A 17 -4.59 2.97 -31.97
N ARG A 18 -4.04 1.91 -31.35
CA ARG A 18 -4.33 1.59 -29.95
C ARG A 18 -3.74 2.70 -29.10
N LYS A 19 -4.58 3.64 -28.67
CA LYS A 19 -4.22 4.72 -27.75
C LYS A 19 -3.52 4.10 -26.52
N LYS A 20 -2.20 4.25 -26.40
CA LYS A 20 -1.46 3.87 -25.20
C LYS A 20 -2.00 4.71 -24.06
N ARG A 21 -2.85 4.11 -23.22
CA ARG A 21 -3.30 4.74 -21.96
C ARG A 21 -2.07 5.01 -21.10
N PRO A 22 -1.97 6.17 -20.44
CA PRO A 22 -0.86 6.44 -19.54
C PRO A 22 -0.90 5.38 -18.44
N LYS A 23 0.07 4.47 -18.46
CA LYS A 23 0.16 3.39 -17.48
C LYS A 23 0.92 3.92 -16.28
N PHE A 24 0.28 3.96 -15.12
CA PHE A 24 0.96 4.28 -13.87
C PHE A 24 2.07 3.25 -13.62
N PHE A 25 3.29 3.70 -13.37
CA PHE A 25 4.48 2.86 -13.19
C PHE A 25 4.29 1.79 -12.10
N LEU A 26 3.58 2.11 -11.01
CA LEU A 26 3.26 1.15 -9.94
C LEU A 26 2.34 0.02 -10.42
N LEU A 27 1.39 0.31 -11.32
CA LEU A 27 0.49 -0.69 -11.88
C LEU A 27 1.24 -1.63 -12.84
N ASP A 28 2.21 -1.12 -13.61
CA ASP A 28 3.05 -1.96 -14.47
C ASP A 28 3.96 -2.85 -13.61
N LEU A 29 4.53 -2.35 -12.51
CA LEU A 29 5.34 -3.15 -11.58
C LEU A 29 4.50 -4.25 -10.90
N TYR A 30 3.28 -3.94 -10.44
CA TYR A 30 2.35 -4.91 -9.87
C TYR A 30 1.81 -5.92 -10.90
N SER A 31 1.76 -5.55 -12.18
CA SER A 31 1.36 -6.47 -13.26
C SER A 31 2.35 -7.63 -13.44
N THR A 32 3.59 -7.47 -12.96
CA THR A 32 4.62 -8.52 -13.00
C THR A 32 4.42 -9.58 -11.91
N ALA A 33 4.80 -10.83 -12.21
CA ALA A 33 4.75 -11.92 -11.23
C ALA A 33 5.63 -11.66 -9.99
N VAL A 34 6.72 -10.91 -10.16
CA VAL A 34 7.64 -10.53 -9.09
C VAL A 34 7.02 -9.45 -8.20
N GLY A 35 6.38 -8.43 -8.78
CA GLY A 35 5.70 -7.37 -8.02
C GLY A 35 4.63 -7.93 -7.09
N LYS A 36 3.85 -8.91 -7.54
CA LYS A 36 2.83 -9.58 -6.69
C LYS A 36 3.43 -10.34 -5.51
N LYS A 37 4.57 -11.02 -5.72
CA LYS A 37 5.29 -11.73 -4.65
C LYS A 37 5.80 -10.76 -3.59
N TYR A 38 6.34 -9.61 -4.00
CA TYR A 38 6.77 -8.58 -3.07
C TYR A 38 5.61 -8.02 -2.25
N VAL A 39 4.48 -7.71 -2.88
CA VAL A 39 3.29 -7.23 -2.16
C VAL A 39 2.83 -8.26 -1.13
N MET A 40 2.70 -9.53 -1.52
CA MET A 40 2.29 -10.62 -0.62
C MET A 40 3.27 -10.82 0.56
N ALA A 41 4.58 -10.71 0.32
CA ALA A 41 5.58 -10.81 1.37
C ALA A 41 5.51 -9.62 2.34
N ILE A 42 5.34 -8.39 1.83
CA ILE A 42 5.26 -7.18 2.64
C ILE A 42 4.01 -7.19 3.52
N THR A 43 2.83 -7.50 2.95
CA THR A 43 1.58 -7.54 3.72
C THR A 43 1.62 -8.63 4.77
N GLY A 44 2.16 -9.81 4.44
CA GLY A 44 2.38 -10.89 5.40
C GLY A 44 3.31 -10.48 6.55
N LEU A 45 4.42 -9.81 6.24
CA LEU A 45 5.36 -9.32 7.25
C LEU A 45 4.73 -8.26 8.17
N MET A 46 3.96 -7.33 7.60
CA MET A 46 3.22 -6.33 8.36
C MET A 46 2.24 -6.99 9.34
N MET A 47 1.49 -8.00 8.89
CA MET A 47 0.54 -8.74 9.73
C MET A 47 1.24 -9.48 10.88
N VAL A 48 2.32 -10.21 10.61
CA VAL A 48 3.09 -10.91 11.64
C VAL A 48 3.68 -9.93 12.65
N GLY A 49 4.31 -8.85 12.17
CA GLY A 49 4.88 -7.81 13.04
C GLY A 49 3.82 -7.19 13.95
N PHE A 50 2.64 -6.88 13.40
CA PHE A 50 1.53 -6.37 14.19
C PHE A 50 1.06 -7.36 15.25
N VAL A 51 0.88 -8.64 14.90
CA VAL A 51 0.44 -9.67 15.86
C VAL A 51 1.43 -9.77 17.02
N VAL A 52 2.74 -9.77 16.75
CA VAL A 52 3.77 -9.84 17.80
C VAL A 52 3.66 -8.63 18.75
N VAL A 53 3.64 -7.41 18.20
CA VAL A 53 3.50 -6.19 19.03
C VAL A 53 2.17 -6.18 19.79
N HIS A 54 1.09 -6.65 19.16
CA HIS A 54 -0.22 -6.72 19.78
C HIS A 54 -0.24 -7.71 20.96
N MET A 55 0.39 -8.87 20.83
CA MET A 55 0.53 -9.82 21.93
C MET A 55 1.35 -9.24 23.08
N VAL A 56 2.44 -8.51 22.80
CA VAL A 56 3.20 -7.78 23.83
C VAL A 56 2.34 -6.74 24.54
N GLY A 57 1.50 -6.01 23.81
CA GLY A 57 0.53 -5.08 24.40
C GLY A 57 -0.47 -5.79 25.32
N ASN A 58 -0.95 -6.97 24.93
CA ASN A 58 -1.87 -7.77 25.75
C ASN A 58 -1.20 -8.28 27.02
N LEU A 59 0.11 -8.56 27.01
CA LEU A 59 0.83 -8.95 28.22
C LEU A 59 0.79 -7.86 29.31
N LYS A 60 0.72 -6.58 28.93
CA LYS A 60 0.58 -5.48 29.89
C LYS A 60 -0.72 -5.53 30.69
N MET A 61 -1.75 -6.23 30.19
CA MET A 61 -2.97 -6.46 30.96
C MET A 61 -2.71 -7.23 32.26
N TYR A 62 -1.68 -8.09 32.30
CA TYR A 62 -1.32 -8.87 33.49
C TYR A 62 -0.52 -8.07 34.53
N LEU A 63 -0.05 -6.86 34.21
CA LEU A 63 0.70 -6.00 35.13
C LEU A 63 -0.21 -5.21 36.08
N GLY A 64 -1.50 -5.07 35.74
CA GLY A 64 -2.48 -4.33 36.53
C GLY A 64 -3.29 -3.36 35.67
N GLN A 65 -4.41 -2.87 36.21
CA GLN A 65 -5.30 -1.95 35.50
C GLN A 65 -4.63 -0.59 35.23
N GLU A 66 -3.91 -0.06 36.22
CA GLU A 66 -3.25 1.24 36.13
C GLU A 66 -2.17 1.28 35.03
N ASP A 67 -1.29 0.28 34.98
CA ASP A 67 -0.25 0.16 33.94
C ASP A 67 -0.85 0.00 32.53
N PHE A 68 -1.96 -0.74 32.44
CA PHE A 68 -2.64 -0.95 31.17
C PHE A 68 -3.33 0.34 30.67
N ASP A 69 -3.98 1.09 31.56
CA ASP A 69 -4.64 2.35 31.24
C ASP A 69 -3.62 3.43 30.85
N HIS A 70 -2.50 3.52 31.57
CA HIS A 70 -1.38 4.39 31.18
C HIS A 70 -0.81 4.04 29.80
N TYR A 71 -0.65 2.75 29.51
CA TYR A 71 -0.20 2.31 28.19
C TYR A 71 -1.21 2.65 27.08
N ALA A 72 -2.50 2.49 27.36
CA ALA A 72 -3.58 2.82 26.43
C ALA A 72 -3.63 4.32 26.14
N GLU A 73 -3.42 5.18 27.14
CA GLU A 73 -3.33 6.62 26.94
C GLU A 73 -2.09 7.03 26.16
N PHE A 74 -0.92 6.46 26.48
CA PHE A 74 0.30 6.69 25.72
C PHE A 74 0.14 6.34 24.23
N LEU A 75 -0.56 5.23 23.92
CA LEU A 75 -0.87 4.84 22.55
C LEU A 75 -1.77 5.84 21.80
N ARG A 76 -2.67 6.54 22.50
CA ARG A 76 -3.56 7.54 21.90
C ARG A 76 -2.84 8.86 21.64
N GLU A 77 -1.82 9.18 22.44
CA GLU A 77 -1.04 10.42 22.34
C GLU A 77 0.27 10.25 21.54
N LEU A 78 0.54 9.04 21.05
CA LEU A 78 1.69 8.76 20.21
C LEU A 78 1.69 9.70 18.98
N LEU A 79 2.77 10.48 18.81
CA LEU A 79 2.98 11.48 17.75
C LEU A 79 2.18 12.80 17.85
N VAL A 80 1.59 13.14 19.00
CA VAL A 80 1.06 14.50 19.25
C VAL A 80 2.23 15.50 19.39
N PRO A 81 2.21 16.70 18.75
CA PRO A 81 1.11 17.34 17.99
C PRO A 81 1.13 17.12 16.47
N ILE A 82 2.07 16.34 15.92
CA ILE A 82 2.17 16.11 14.46
C ILE A 82 0.91 15.41 13.93
N LEU A 83 0.36 14.47 14.72
CA LEU A 83 -0.89 13.78 14.44
C LEU A 83 -1.89 14.00 15.58
N PRO A 84 -3.19 14.16 15.30
CA PRO A 84 -4.21 14.28 16.34
C PRO A 84 -4.32 13.01 17.19
N ARG A 85 -4.82 13.15 18.42
CA ARG A 85 -5.07 12.03 19.35
C ARG A 85 -5.84 10.92 18.64
N THR A 86 -5.44 9.67 18.86
CA THR A 86 -6.01 8.44 18.26
C THR A 86 -5.80 8.23 16.76
N VAL A 87 -5.35 9.22 15.99
CA VAL A 87 -5.22 9.10 14.51
C VAL A 87 -4.20 8.03 14.12
N LEU A 88 -3.10 7.90 14.87
CA LEU A 88 -2.11 6.85 14.64
C LEU A 88 -2.73 5.45 14.74
N LEU A 89 -3.64 5.24 15.70
CA LEU A 89 -4.35 3.96 15.86
C LEU A 89 -5.30 3.68 14.68
N TRP A 90 -5.92 4.72 14.13
CA TRP A 90 -6.74 4.59 12.92
C TRP A 90 -5.90 4.28 11.68
N ILE A 91 -4.75 4.92 11.52
CA ILE A 91 -3.81 4.62 10.43
C ILE A 91 -3.37 3.16 10.51
N LEU A 92 -3.00 2.69 11.69
CA LEU A 92 -2.63 1.29 11.90
C LEU A 92 -3.78 0.34 11.52
N ARG A 93 -5.02 0.63 11.91
CA ARG A 93 -6.21 -0.15 11.54
C ARG A 93 -6.43 -0.19 10.03
N LEU A 94 -6.41 0.96 9.36
CA LEU A 94 -6.59 1.04 7.91
C LEU A 94 -5.45 0.36 7.16
N GLY A 95 -4.21 0.48 7.65
CA GLY A 95 -3.05 -0.21 7.11
C GLY A 95 -3.18 -1.73 7.21
N LEU A 96 -3.67 -2.25 8.35
CA LEU A 96 -3.92 -3.67 8.53
C LEU A 96 -5.08 -4.18 7.66
N LEU A 97 -6.16 -3.41 7.53
CA LEU A 97 -7.25 -3.74 6.62
C LEU A 97 -6.76 -3.79 5.17
N GLY A 98 -5.90 -2.84 4.76
CA GLY A 98 -5.28 -2.85 3.45
C GLY A 98 -4.27 -3.97 3.24
N ALA A 99 -3.63 -4.49 4.30
CA ALA A 99 -2.74 -5.65 4.22
C ALA A 99 -3.51 -6.98 4.17
N LEU A 100 -4.74 -7.00 4.71
CA LEU A 100 -5.61 -8.18 4.72
C LEU A 100 -6.37 -8.37 3.40
N LEU A 101 -6.79 -7.27 2.76
CA LEU A 101 -7.52 -7.26 1.49
C LEU A 101 -6.59 -7.48 0.28
#